data_AF-A0A3N5P234-F1
#
_entry.id   AF-A0A3N5P234-F1
#
_cell.length_a   1.000
_cell.length_b   1.000
_cell.length_c   1.000
_cell.angle_alpha   90.00
_cell.angle_beta   90.00
_cell.angle_gamma   90.00
#
_symmetry.space_group_name_H-M   'P 1'
#
loop_
_entity.id
_entity.type
_entity.pdbx_description
1 polymer ?
#
loop_
_entity_poly.entity_id
_entity_poly.type
_entity_poly.pdbx_seq_one_letter_code
_entity_poly.pdbx_strand_id
1 'polypeptide(L)'
;MLIGQVVNLKFGRNDELEADRLGVRFLSEAGYDPRAMMRVMEILEASSQGQQPPEFFSTHPNPENRITQIQTAIDAEFPDGVPEGLKQ
;
A
#
# COMPACT_ATOMS: atom_id res chain seq x y z
N MET A 1 12.29 -26.99 -8.97
CA MET A 1 12.98 -25.75 -8.55
C MET A 1 11.99 -24.87 -7.77
N LEU A 2 11.93 -25.02 -6.45
CA LEU A 2 11.02 -24.22 -5.58
C LEU A 2 11.71 -23.04 -4.89
N ILE A 3 13.04 -22.94 -5.01
CA ILE A 3 13.84 -21.91 -4.30
C ILE A 3 13.70 -20.53 -4.96
N GLY A 4 13.60 -20.46 -6.30
CA GLY A 4 13.53 -19.18 -7.03
C GLY A 4 12.24 -18.38 -6.78
N GLN A 5 11.10 -19.06 -6.65
CA GLN A 5 9.81 -18.40 -6.39
C GLN A 5 9.74 -17.77 -5.00
N VAL A 6 10.26 -18.46 -3.97
CA VAL A 6 10.26 -17.95 -2.59
C VAL A 6 11.16 -16.72 -2.45
N VAL A 7 12.31 -16.72 -3.13
CA VAL A 7 13.24 -15.58 -3.12
C VAL A 7 12.63 -14.37 -3.85
N ASN A 8 12.01 -14.57 -5.01
CA ASN A 8 11.33 -13.51 -5.75
C ASN A 8 10.14 -12.91 -4.97
N LEU A 9 9.36 -13.74 -4.28
CA LEU A 9 8.27 -13.30 -3.41
C LEU A 9 8.76 -12.50 -2.20
N LYS A 10 9.94 -12.84 -1.64
CA LYS A 10 10.55 -12.06 -0.55
C LYS A 10 11.07 -10.70 -1.00
N PHE A 11 11.71 -10.63 -2.17
CA PHE A 11 12.13 -9.35 -2.74
C PHE A 11 10.93 -8.46 -3.04
N GLY A 12 9.89 -8.99 -3.71
CA GLY A 12 8.65 -8.26 -3.95
C GLY A 12 7.98 -7.75 -2.67
N ARG A 13 8.00 -8.52 -1.57
CA ARG A 13 7.47 -8.04 -0.27
C ARG A 13 8.20 -6.80 0.26
N ASN A 14 9.52 -6.76 0.21
CA ASN A 14 10.27 -5.60 0.68
C ASN A 14 10.04 -4.38 -0.21
N ASP A 15 9.91 -4.60 -1.52
CA ASP A 15 9.66 -3.54 -2.49
C ASP A 15 8.27 -2.91 -2.28
N GLU A 16 7.22 -3.71 -2.02
CA GLU A 16 5.90 -3.19 -1.67
C GLU A 16 5.91 -2.36 -0.39
N LEU A 17 6.65 -2.79 0.64
CA LEU A 17 6.77 -2.08 1.91
C LEU A 17 7.49 -0.74 1.76
N GLU A 18 8.55 -0.70 0.96
CA GLU A 18 9.24 0.54 0.66
C GLU A 18 8.35 1.48 -0.17
N ALA A 19 7.63 0.94 -1.15
CA ALA A 19 6.67 1.70 -1.94
C ALA A 19 5.53 2.29 -1.08
N ASP A 20 4.99 1.54 -0.12
CA ASP A 20 4.00 2.02 0.84
C ASP A 20 4.53 3.20 1.65
N ARG A 21 5.72 3.04 2.23
CA ARG A 21 6.36 4.06 3.06
C ARG A 21 6.65 5.34 2.27
N LEU A 22 7.21 5.21 1.07
CA LEU A 22 7.50 6.35 0.20
C LEU A 22 6.20 7.00 -0.30
N GLY A 23 5.17 6.22 -0.60
CA GLY A 23 3.86 6.72 -1.03
C GLY A 23 3.22 7.62 0.02
N VAL A 24 3.21 7.20 1.29
CA VAL A 24 2.69 8.00 2.42
C VAL A 24 3.41 9.34 2.49
N ARG A 25 4.75 9.32 2.42
CA ARG A 25 5.57 10.52 2.46
C ARG A 25 5.34 11.45 1.26
N PHE A 26 5.25 10.90 0.05
CA PHE A 26 5.05 11.74 -1.15
C PHE A 26 3.67 12.36 -1.19
N LEU A 27 2.63 11.66 -0.75
CA LEU A 27 1.29 12.23 -0.66
C LEU A 27 1.25 13.39 0.34
N SER A 28 1.84 13.20 1.52
CA SER A 28 1.87 14.26 2.51
C SER A 28 2.69 15.47 2.08
N GLU A 29 3.87 15.26 1.47
CA GLU A 29 4.69 16.34 0.89
C GLU A 29 3.93 17.09 -0.23
N ALA A 30 3.08 16.39 -0.99
CA ALA A 30 2.22 16.98 -2.02
C ALA A 30 0.94 17.64 -1.46
N GLY A 31 0.72 17.59 -0.13
CA GLY A 31 -0.44 18.16 0.55
C GLY A 31 -1.72 17.32 0.42
N TYR A 32 -1.59 16.03 0.12
CA TYR A 32 -2.69 15.06 0.11
C TYR A 32 -2.72 14.24 1.40
N ASP A 33 -3.92 13.79 1.75
CA ASP A 33 -4.15 12.92 2.89
C ASP A 33 -3.63 11.51 2.58
N PRO A 34 -2.59 11.01 3.27
CA PRO A 34 -2.04 9.69 3.01
C PRO A 34 -3.04 8.56 3.31
N ARG A 35 -4.11 8.82 4.09
CA ARG A 35 -5.20 7.87 4.31
C ARG A 35 -5.95 7.53 3.01
N ALA A 36 -5.83 8.37 1.98
CA ALA A 36 -6.36 8.07 0.64
C ALA A 36 -5.74 6.80 0.03
N MET A 37 -4.50 6.42 0.38
CA MET A 37 -3.91 5.17 -0.08
C MET A 37 -4.68 3.95 0.41
N MET A 38 -5.15 3.97 1.65
CA MET A 38 -5.97 2.88 2.19
C MET A 38 -7.29 2.76 1.45
N ARG A 39 -7.94 3.89 1.11
CA ARG A 39 -9.16 3.90 0.28
C ARG A 39 -8.93 3.29 -1.10
N VAL A 40 -7.78 3.55 -1.73
CA VAL A 40 -7.44 2.92 -3.02
C VAL A 40 -7.33 1.40 -2.85
N MET A 41 -6.70 0.91 -1.78
CA MET A 41 -6.61 -0.52 -1.50
C MET A 41 -7.98 -1.17 -1.28
N GLU A 42 -8.88 -0.52 -0.53
CA GLU A 42 -10.26 -0.97 -0.34
C GLU A 42 -11.05 -1.05 -1.66
N ILE A 43 -10.87 -0.06 -2.55
CA ILE A 43 -11.51 -0.05 -3.88
C ILE A 43 -10.98 -1.22 -4.74
N LEU A 44 -9.67 -1.45 -4.72
CA LEU A 44 -9.04 -2.56 -5.45
C LEU A 44 -9.50 -3.92 -4.91
N GLU A 45 -9.59 -4.06 -3.59
CA GLU A 45 -10.11 -5.26 -2.92
C GLU A 45 -11.58 -5.51 -3.28
N ALA A 46 -12.44 -4.49 -3.21
CA ALA A 46 -13.84 -4.60 -3.62
C ALA A 46 -13.97 -5.00 -5.11
N SER A 47 -13.10 -4.47 -5.96
CA SER A 47 -13.05 -4.80 -7.39
C SER A 47 -12.52 -6.21 -7.67
N SER A 48 -11.80 -6.82 -6.73
CA SER A 48 -11.24 -8.16 -6.85
C SER A 48 -12.25 -9.29 -6.62
N GLN A 49 -13.45 -8.97 -6.10
CA GLN A 49 -14.52 -9.95 -5.87
C GLN A 49 -15.24 -10.41 -7.16
N GLY A 50 -14.85 -9.88 -8.33
CA GLY A 50 -15.33 -10.28 -9.65
C GLY A 50 -14.59 -11.50 -10.24
N GLN A 51 -14.97 -11.93 -11.45
CA GLN A 51 -14.37 -13.09 -12.13
C GLN A 51 -12.89 -12.91 -12.56
N GLN A 52 -12.38 -11.68 -12.52
CA GLN A 52 -10.99 -11.36 -12.86
C GLN A 52 -10.48 -10.34 -11.84
N PRO A 53 -9.43 -10.65 -11.06
CA PRO A 53 -8.81 -9.67 -10.18
C PRO A 53 -8.22 -8.52 -11.01
N PRO A 54 -8.21 -7.27 -10.50
CA PRO A 54 -7.54 -6.16 -11.14
C PRO A 54 -6.10 -6.50 -11.56
N GLU A 55 -5.67 -6.04 -12.74
CA GLU A 55 -4.31 -6.22 -13.28
C GLU A 55 -3.22 -5.74 -12.30
N PHE A 56 -3.57 -4.79 -11.44
CA PHE A 56 -2.72 -4.34 -10.34
C PHE A 56 -2.18 -5.50 -9.50
N PHE A 57 -3.02 -6.51 -9.19
CA PHE A 57 -2.62 -7.67 -8.39
C PHE A 57 -1.74 -8.67 -9.14
N SER A 58 -1.64 -8.58 -10.48
CA SER A 58 -0.72 -9.41 -11.28
C SER A 58 0.75 -9.05 -11.03
N THR A 59 1.03 -7.77 -10.77
CA THR A 59 2.39 -7.23 -10.62
C THR A 59 2.70 -6.79 -9.20
N HIS A 60 1.67 -6.45 -8.41
CA HIS A 60 1.77 -6.15 -6.98
C HIS A 60 1.00 -7.20 -6.13
N PRO A 61 1.46 -8.46 -6.07
CA PRO A 61 0.78 -9.54 -5.36
C PRO A 61 1.12 -9.53 -3.86
N ASN A 62 0.31 -8.91 -3.01
CA ASN A 62 0.27 -9.19 -1.56
C ASN A 62 -0.97 -8.53 -0.91
N PRO A 63 -1.99 -9.31 -0.55
CA PRO A 63 -3.19 -8.78 0.10
C PRO A 63 -3.15 -8.77 1.64
N GLU A 64 -2.35 -9.62 2.30
CA GLU A 64 -2.70 -10.00 3.68
C GLU A 64 -2.74 -8.86 4.70
N ASN A 65 -2.02 -7.74 4.49
CA ASN A 65 -2.37 -6.52 5.23
C ASN A 65 -1.72 -5.22 4.70
N ARG A 66 -1.76 -4.92 3.39
CA ARG A 66 -1.20 -3.63 2.89
C ARG A 66 -1.85 -2.42 3.55
N ILE A 67 -3.14 -2.49 3.88
CA ILE A 67 -3.83 -1.45 4.66
C ILE A 67 -3.14 -1.25 6.02
N THR A 68 -2.79 -2.33 6.73
CA THR A 68 -2.06 -2.23 8.01
C THR A 68 -0.63 -1.72 7.83
N GLN A 69 0.05 -2.07 6.73
CA GLN A 69 1.39 -1.55 6.46
C GLN A 69 1.37 -0.06 6.12
N ILE A 70 0.39 0.39 5.33
CA ILE A 70 0.13 1.80 5.07
C ILE A 70 -0.20 2.53 6.37
N GLN A 71 -1.07 1.97 7.22
CA GLN A 71 -1.37 2.55 8.53
C GLN A 71 -0.12 2.67 9.40
N THR A 72 0.72 1.62 9.44
CA THR A 72 1.99 1.64 10.19
C THR A 72 2.93 2.71 9.63
N ALA A 73 2.99 2.90 8.31
CA ALA A 73 3.78 3.95 7.68
C ALA A 73 3.24 5.35 8.00
N ILE A 74 1.92 5.52 8.04
CA ILE A 74 1.26 6.77 8.48
C ILE A 74 1.61 7.06 9.94
N ASP A 75 1.50 6.09 10.84
CA ASP A 75 1.80 6.28 12.25
C ASP A 75 3.29 6.60 12.48
N ALA A 76 4.18 6.04 11.65
CA ALA A 76 5.61 6.33 11.70
C ALA A 76 5.95 7.74 11.18
N GLU A 77 5.27 8.20 10.14
CA GLU A 77 5.46 9.54 9.55
C GLU A 77 4.76 10.64 10.37
N PHE A 78 3.61 10.31 10.97
CA PHE A 78 2.74 11.22 11.71
C PHE A 78 2.44 10.71 13.13
N PRO A 79 3.42 10.70 14.04
CA PRO A 79 3.24 10.20 15.40
C PRO A 79 2.21 11.00 16.22
N ASP A 80 2.02 12.29 15.89
CA ASP A 80 1.04 13.18 16.50
C ASP A 80 -0.30 13.25 15.73
N GLY A 81 -0.45 12.39 14.70
CA GLY A 81 -1.62 12.35 13.82
C GLY A 81 -1.44 13.11 12.51
N VAL A 82 -2.20 12.70 11.50
CA VAL A 82 -2.19 13.30 10.16
C VAL A 82 -2.72 14.74 10.23
N PRO A 83 -1.98 15.75 9.73
CA PRO A 83 -2.40 17.15 9.75
C PRO A 83 -3.78 17.37 9.13
N GLU A 84 -4.57 18.25 9.75
CA GLU A 84 -5.85 18.70 9.20
C GLU A 84 -5.63 19.65 8.00
N GLY A 85 -6.57 19.66 7.05
CA GLY A 85 -6.52 20.54 5.87
C GLY A 85 -5.79 19.98 4.64
N LEU A 86 -5.40 18.71 4.66
CA LEU A 86 -4.88 18.00 3.49
C LEU A 86 -5.98 17.75 2.45
N LYS A 87 -5.59 17.71 1.17
CA LYS A 87 -6.47 17.38 0.05
C LYS A 87 -6.88 15.90 0.13
N GLN A 88 -8.15 15.62 -0.14
CA GLN A 88 -8.73 14.27 -0.16
C GLN A 88 -8.77 13.64 -1.55
#